data_AF-A0A3N6BZ00-F1
#
_entry.id   AF-A0A3N6BZ00-F1
#
_cell.length_a   1.000
_cell.length_b   1.000
_cell.length_c   1.000
_cell.angle_alpha   90.00
_cell.angle_beta   90.00
_cell.angle_gamma   90.00
#
_symmetry.space_group_name_H-M   'P 1'
#
loop_
_entity.id
_entity.type
_entity.pdbx_description
1 polymer ?
#
loop_
_entity_poly.entity_id
_entity_poly.type
_entity_poly.pdbx_seq_one_letter_code
_entity_poly.pdbx_strand_id
1 'polypeptide(L)' 'MNLWILNEFLYFPDNKAEYIPAVLEMAIILILCILVFNFFRKKAKRDLEKTREIEEKIFKEKNSSHK' A
#
# COMPACT_ATOMS: atom_id res chain seq x y z
N MET A 1 -26.61 6.66 21.18
CA MET A 1 -25.31 5.93 21.07
C MET A 1 -25.06 5.30 22.43
N ASN A 2 -24.85 3.98 22.50
CA ASN A 2 -24.78 3.27 23.77
C ASN A 2 -23.39 3.51 24.41
N LEU A 3 -23.34 4.17 25.57
CA LEU A 3 -22.10 4.57 26.27
C LEU A 3 -21.21 3.38 26.65
N TRP A 4 -21.81 2.21 26.86
CA TRP A 4 -21.12 0.96 27.20
C TRP A 4 -20.12 0.51 26.12
N ILE A 5 -20.45 0.75 24.85
CA ILE A 5 -19.59 0.41 23.71
C ILE A 5 -18.33 1.28 23.69
N LEU A 6 -18.44 2.53 24.14
CA LEU A 6 -17.30 3.45 24.26
C LEU A 6 -16.41 3.08 25.44
N ASN A 7 -16.99 2.58 26.54
CA ASN A 7 -16.25 2.21 27.74
C ASN A 7 -15.34 0.99 27.54
N GLU A 8 -15.77 0.00 26.75
CA GLU A 8 -14.89 -1.13 26.39
C GLU A 8 -13.75 -0.72 25.44
N PHE A 9 -13.98 0.26 24.57
CA PHE A 9 -12.96 0.72 23.60
C PHE A 9 -11.92 1.66 24.21
N LEU A 10 -12.28 2.43 25.24
CA LEU A 10 -11.38 3.32 25.99
C LEU A 10 -10.83 2.67 27.27
N TYR A 11 -11.09 1.38 27.50
CA TYR A 11 -10.49 0.66 28.63
C TYR A 11 -9.00 0.44 28.36
N PHE A 12 -8.18 1.11 29.17
CA PHE A 12 -6.73 0.95 29.16
C PHE A 12 -6.36 -0.08 30.22
N PRO A 13 -5.75 -1.23 29.87
CA PRO A 13 -5.30 -2.18 30.88
C PRO A 13 -4.28 -1.54 31.83
N ASP A 14 -4.47 -1.82 33.12
CA ASP A 14 -3.58 -1.38 34.20
C ASP A 14 -2.17 -1.98 34.05
N ASN A 15 -2.10 -3.21 33.54
CA ASN A 15 -0.84 -3.88 33.23
C ASN A 15 -0.43 -3.65 31.77
N LYS A 16 0.72 -2.99 31.57
CA LYS A 16 1.24 -2.69 30.22
C LYS A 16 1.53 -3.94 29.37
N ALA A 17 1.74 -5.10 29.99
CA ALA A 17 1.96 -6.35 29.26
C ALA A 17 0.76 -6.76 28.39
N GLU A 18 -0.46 -6.32 28.75
CA GLU A 18 -1.68 -6.63 27.99
C GLU A 18 -1.74 -5.90 26.63
N TYR A 19 -0.89 -4.90 26.38
CA TYR A 19 -0.78 -4.26 25.06
C TYR A 19 0.15 -4.99 24.09
N ILE A 20 0.95 -5.98 24.55
CA ILE A 20 1.90 -6.71 23.71
C ILE A 20 1.22 -7.30 22.46
N PRO A 21 0.04 -7.96 22.55
CA PRO A 21 -0.67 -8.46 21.39
C PRO A 21 -0.99 -7.36 20.37
N ALA A 22 -1.50 -6.21 20.83
CA ALA A 22 -1.85 -5.09 19.95
C ALA A 22 -0.62 -4.51 19.23
N VAL A 23 0.51 -4.38 19.92
CA VAL A 23 1.77 -3.91 19.31
C VAL A 23 2.28 -4.92 18.27
N LEU A 24 2.17 -6.22 18.56
CA LEU A 24 2.57 -7.28 17.63
C LEU A 24 1.70 -7.27 16.38
N GLU A 25 0.38 -7.19 16.52
CA GLU A 25 -0.57 -7.08 15.40
C GLU A 25 -0.27 -5.84 14.55
N MET A 26 -0.09 -4.68 15.19
CA MET A 26 0.26 -3.44 14.51
C MET A 26 1.59 -3.57 13.74
N ALA A 27 2.59 -4.19 14.35
CA ALA A 27 3.89 -4.41 13.70
C ALA A 27 3.76 -5.32 12.47
N ILE A 28 3.01 -6.41 12.56
CA ILE A 28 2.78 -7.33 11.43
C ILE A 28 2.09 -6.60 10.29
N ILE A 29 1.00 -5.87 10.56
CA ILE A 29 0.27 -5.12 9.55
C ILE A 29 1.15 -4.04 8.92
N LEU A 30 1.92 -3.31 9.73
CA LEU A 30 2.83 -2.28 9.23
C LEU A 30 3.90 -2.87 8.30
N ILE A 31 4.50 -4.00 8.67
CA ILE A 31 5.46 -4.72 7.83
C ILE A 31 4.81 -5.13 6.52
N LEU A 32 3.61 -5.73 6.55
CA LEU A 32 2.87 -6.12 5.35
C LEU A 32 2.56 -4.91 4.45
N CYS A 33 2.12 -3.80 5.02
CA CYS A 33 1.88 -2.55 4.27
C CYS A 33 3.16 -2.07 3.56
N ILE A 34 4.30 -2.06 4.24
CA ILE A 34 5.58 -1.66 3.65
C ILE A 34 5.97 -2.60 2.51
N LEU A 35 5.83 -3.91 2.70
CA LEU A 35 6.15 -4.91 1.67
C LEU A 35 5.25 -4.75 0.43
N VAL A 36 3.94 -4.62 0.64
CA VAL A 36 2.96 -4.43 -0.44
C VAL A 36 3.24 -3.12 -1.18
N PHE A 37 3.44 -2.01 -0.46
CA PHE A 37 3.74 -0.72 -1.05
C PHE A 37 5.01 -0.77 -1.92
N ASN A 38 6.08 -1.37 -1.41
CA ASN A 38 7.33 -1.52 -2.15
C ASN A 38 7.17 -2.43 -3.39
N PHE A 39 6.40 -3.50 -3.27
CA PHE A 39 6.07 -4.38 -4.39
C PHE A 39 5.34 -3.62 -5.51
N PHE A 40 4.28 -2.88 -5.17
CA PHE A 40 3.53 -2.07 -6.14
C PHE A 40 4.39 -0.99 -6.76
N ARG A 41 5.23 -0.30 -5.99
CA ARG A 41 6.16 0.71 -6.53
C ARG A 41 7.11 0.13 -7.58
N LYS A 42 7.68 -1.05 -7.31
CA LYS A 42 8.58 -1.74 -8.26
C LYS A 42 7.82 -2.20 -9.51
N LYS A 43 6.60 -2.70 -9.34
CA LYS A 43 5.74 -3.12 -10.46
C LYS A 43 5.36 -1.93 -11.35
N ALA A 44 4.90 -0.83 -10.75
CA ALA A 44 4.54 0.40 -11.45
C ALA A 44 5.71 0.95 -12.29
N LYS A 45 6.94 0.96 -11.75
CA LYS A 45 8.11 1.39 -12.52
C LYS A 45 8.34 0.54 -13.78
N ARG A 46 8.20 -0.78 -13.66
CA ARG A 46 8.35 -1.71 -14.80
C ARG A 46 7.25 -1.54 -15.83
N ASP A 47 6.02 -1.30 -15.37
CA ASP A 47 4.88 -1.11 -16.25
C ASP A 47 5.00 0.22 -17.00
N LEU A 48 5.47 1.30 -16.34
CA LEU A 48 5.77 2.58 -16.99
C LEU A 48 6.85 2.45 -18.08
N GLU A 49 7.94 1.73 -17.81
CA GLU A 49 9.01 1.51 -18.80
C GLU A 49 8.47 0.80 -20.06
N LYS A 50 7.66 -0.25 -19.89
CA LYS A 50 7.03 -0.97 -21.00
C LYS A 50 6.04 -0.10 -21.78
N THR A 51 5.21 0.68 -21.10
CA THR A 51 4.26 1.59 -21.75
C THR A 51 5.00 2.63 -22.59
N ARG A 52 6.11 3.18 -22.08
CA ARG A 52 6.93 4.16 -22.82
C ARG A 52 7.48 3.60 -24.12
N GLU A 53 7.94 2.34 -24.12
CA GLU A 53 8.40 1.67 -25.34
C GLU A 53 7.28 1.48 -26.38
N ILE A 54 6.06 1.18 -25.92
CA ILE A 54 4.89 1.03 -26.80
C ILE A 54 4.49 2.40 -27.38
N GLU A 55 4.45 3.46 -26.55
CA GLU A 55 4.16 4.82 -27.00
C GLU A 55 5.17 5.30 -28.06
N GLU A 56 6.46 5.05 -27.86
CA GLU A 56 7.50 5.41 -28.84
C GLU A 56 7.31 4.69 -30.18
N LYS A 57 6.91 3.41 -30.17
CA LYS A 57 6.63 2.65 -31.39
C LYS A 57 5.43 3.22 -32.14
N ILE A 58 4.32 3.45 -31.43
CA ILE A 58 3.09 4.04 -32.01
C ILE A 58 3.40 5.42 -32.60
N PHE A 59 4.19 6.25 -31.90
CA PHE A 59 4.57 7.57 -32.37
C PHE A 59 5.42 7.50 -33.66
N LYS A 60 6.39 6.57 -33.72
CA LYS A 60 7.21 6.36 -34.93
C LYS A 60 6.36 5.90 -36.12
N GLU A 61 5.44 4.96 -35.92
CA GLU A 61 4.52 4.50 -36.96
C GLU A 61 3.63 5.64 -37.48
N LYS A 62 3.04 6.43 -36.56
CA LYS A 62 2.19 7.58 -36.93
C LYS A 62 2.92 8.62 -37.79
N ASN A 63 4.16 8.97 -37.43
CA ASN A 63 4.93 9.97 -38.18
C ASN A 63 5.44 9.43 -39.53
N SER A 64 5.67 8.11 -39.63
CA SER A 64 6.09 7.48 -40.89
C SER A 64 4.94 7.35 -41.89
N SER A 65 3.70 7.19 -41.41
CA SER A 65 2.51 7.10 -42.27
C SER A 65 1.99 8.46 -42.75
N HIS A 66 2.49 9.56 -42.20
CA HIS A 66 2.06 10.92 -42.53
C HIS A 66 3.03 11.66 -43.47
N LYS A 67 4.00 10.94 -44.05
CA LYS A 67 5.01 11.44 -44.99
C LYS A 67 4.93 10.64 -46.29
#